data_AF-A0A0S8AMC9-F1
#
_entry.id   AF-A0A0S8AMC9-F1
#
_cell.length_a   1.000
_cell.length_b   1.000
_cell.length_c   1.000
_cell.angle_alpha   90.00
_cell.angle_beta   90.00
_cell.angle_gamma   90.00
#
_symmetry.space_group_name_H-M   'P 1'
#
loop_
_entity.id
_entity.type
_entity.pdbx_description
1 polymer ?
#
loop_
_entity_poly.entity_id
_entity_poly.type
_entity_poly.pdbx_seq_one_letter_code
_entity_poly.pdbx_strand_id
1 'polypeptide(L)'
;MTFKENLLQKIELERLASQVIASCGSEQSTRPVDKEAMRSLLELSPYQYQRERDLNLYVKPAEGEGVLQMILILDNKLPIFRSTVKDVVTRRSPRTLEMWNVKTVRNILVDSDIKLSTRAKSVETILKDAVAQLDLSYTVKDIEDLAKEGMAWLAGSDASNVGKILALFAALLGYEKPQKDFGLNNTISYGVSTPGKNDDLIFGPL
;
A
#
# COMPACT_ATOMS: atom_id res chain seq x y z
N MET A 1 -12.50 -14.91 5.79
CA MET A 1 -13.09 -13.96 4.84
C MET A 1 -13.47 -14.72 3.59
N THR A 2 -14.58 -14.36 2.96
CA THR A 2 -14.96 -14.89 1.64
C THR A 2 -14.04 -14.33 0.56
N PHE A 3 -14.02 -14.94 -0.63
CA PHE A 3 -13.26 -14.42 -1.77
C PHE A 3 -13.61 -12.95 -2.07
N LYS A 4 -14.91 -12.62 -2.08
CA LYS A 4 -15.39 -11.24 -2.29
C LYS A 4 -14.86 -10.27 -1.23
N GLU A 5 -14.85 -10.66 0.03
CA GLU A 5 -14.31 -9.84 1.13
C GLU A 5 -12.80 -9.61 0.96
N ASN A 6 -12.03 -10.66 0.64
CA ASN A 6 -10.60 -10.52 0.36
C ASN A 6 -10.34 -9.62 -0.85
N LEU A 7 -11.14 -9.72 -1.91
CA LEU A 7 -11.02 -8.87 -3.10
C LEU A 7 -11.36 -7.40 -2.80
N LEU A 8 -12.41 -7.14 -2.00
CA LEU A 8 -12.72 -5.80 -1.51
C LEU A 8 -11.58 -5.23 -0.68
N GLN A 9 -10.99 -6.05 0.20
CA GLN A 9 -9.86 -5.64 1.02
C GLN A 9 -8.62 -5.34 0.17
N LYS A 10 -8.34 -6.12 -0.88
CA LYS A 10 -7.26 -5.83 -1.84
C LYS A 10 -7.45 -4.45 -2.48
N ILE A 11 -8.64 -4.15 -2.98
CA ILE A 11 -8.95 -2.86 -3.62
C ILE A 11 -8.74 -1.71 -2.62
N GLU A 12 -9.15 -1.88 -1.36
CA GLU A 12 -8.95 -0.86 -0.33
C GLU A 12 -7.47 -0.65 0.00
N LEU A 13 -6.68 -1.72 0.12
CA LEU A 13 -5.23 -1.64 0.28
C LEU A 13 -4.57 -0.85 -0.87
N GLU A 14 -4.93 -1.16 -2.11
CA GLU A 14 -4.39 -0.49 -3.30
C GLU A 14 -4.81 0.98 -3.36
N ARG A 15 -6.04 1.30 -2.95
CA ARG A 15 -6.55 2.68 -2.86
C ARG A 15 -5.78 3.48 -1.81
N LEU A 16 -5.62 2.94 -0.61
CA LEU A 16 -4.85 3.57 0.48
C LEU A 16 -3.39 3.77 0.07
N ALA A 17 -2.75 2.75 -0.49
CA ALA A 17 -1.38 2.84 -0.98
C ALA A 17 -1.23 3.94 -2.05
N SER A 18 -2.13 3.98 -3.03
CA SER A 18 -2.13 5.01 -4.09
C SER A 18 -2.30 6.41 -3.51
N GLN A 19 -3.17 6.59 -2.52
CA GLN A 19 -3.37 7.87 -1.81
C GLN A 19 -2.08 8.31 -1.10
N VAL A 20 -1.42 7.41 -0.37
CA VAL A 20 -0.15 7.72 0.31
C VAL A 20 0.95 8.03 -0.71
N ILE A 21 1.07 7.24 -1.78
CA ILE A 21 2.07 7.46 -2.84
C ILE A 21 1.87 8.83 -3.50
N ALA A 22 0.63 9.18 -3.86
CA ALA A 22 0.30 10.48 -4.42
C ALA A 22 0.68 11.64 -3.47
N SER A 23 0.57 11.44 -2.15
CA SER A 23 0.99 12.42 -1.15
C SER A 23 2.51 12.54 -0.96
N CYS A 24 3.28 11.50 -1.30
CA CYS A 24 4.74 11.49 -1.12
C CYS A 24 5.47 12.57 -1.94
N GLY A 25 4.88 13.01 -3.05
CA GLY A 25 5.51 13.93 -4.00
C GLY A 25 6.82 13.39 -4.58
N SER A 26 7.62 14.27 -5.20
CA SER A 26 8.96 13.92 -5.69
C SER A 26 9.95 13.69 -4.56
N GLU A 27 11.12 13.10 -4.82
CA GLU A 27 12.17 12.90 -3.79
C GLU A 27 12.61 14.21 -3.10
N GLN A 28 12.48 15.34 -3.77
CA GLN A 28 12.81 16.68 -3.24
C GLN A 28 11.61 17.36 -2.54
N SER A 29 10.41 16.77 -2.63
CA SER A 29 9.21 17.31 -1.99
C SER A 29 9.37 17.37 -0.48
N THR A 30 9.07 18.53 0.10
CA THR A 30 8.90 18.72 1.55
C THR A 30 7.45 18.52 2.00
N ARG A 31 6.54 18.17 1.08
CA ARG A 31 5.12 17.97 1.41
C ARG A 31 4.98 16.85 2.44
N PRO A 32 4.11 17.05 3.45
CA PRO A 32 3.81 16.00 4.41
C PRO A 32 3.12 14.84 3.68
N VAL A 33 3.57 13.63 4.00
CA VAL A 33 2.90 12.40 3.59
C VAL A 33 1.57 12.29 4.35
N ASP A 34 0.56 11.73 3.70
CA ASP A 34 -0.71 11.37 4.33
C ASP A 34 -0.50 10.22 5.33
N LYS A 35 -0.20 10.60 6.58
CA LYS A 35 0.05 9.65 7.67
C LYS A 35 -1.22 8.95 8.14
N GLU A 36 -2.39 9.54 7.92
CA GLU A 36 -3.66 8.91 8.31
C GLU A 36 -3.95 7.75 7.37
N ALA A 37 -3.88 7.98 6.05
CA ALA A 37 -4.00 6.90 5.08
C ALA A 37 -2.92 5.82 5.27
N MET A 38 -1.69 6.21 5.61
CA MET A 38 -0.63 5.25 5.89
C MET A 38 -0.92 4.41 7.14
N ARG A 39 -1.50 4.99 8.20
CA ARG A 39 -1.93 4.22 9.39
C ARG A 39 -3.01 3.21 9.04
N SER A 40 -4.03 3.62 8.29
CA SER A 40 -5.08 2.70 7.83
C SER A 40 -4.52 1.57 6.97
N LEU A 41 -3.54 1.85 6.09
CA LEU A 41 -2.85 0.81 5.33
C LEU A 41 -2.12 -0.17 6.25
N LEU A 42 -1.44 0.33 7.28
CA LEU A 42 -0.68 -0.48 8.22
C LEU A 42 -1.57 -1.33 9.13
N GLU A 43 -2.73 -0.83 9.54
CA GLU A 43 -3.74 -1.57 10.31
C GLU A 43 -4.27 -2.79 9.55
N LEU A 44 -4.29 -2.73 8.23
CA LEU A 44 -4.70 -3.83 7.34
C LEU A 44 -3.51 -4.72 6.90
N SER A 45 -2.32 -4.53 7.47
CA SER A 45 -1.08 -5.19 7.08
C SER A 45 -0.52 -6.07 8.21
N PRO A 46 0.50 -6.93 7.94
CA PRO A 46 1.18 -7.71 8.98
C PRO A 46 1.91 -6.88 10.05
N TYR A 47 2.07 -5.57 9.85
CA TYR A 47 2.95 -4.76 10.68
C TYR A 47 2.30 -4.37 12.00
N GLN A 48 3.02 -4.59 13.09
CA GLN A 48 2.55 -4.29 14.44
C GLN A 48 3.06 -2.95 14.92
N TYR A 49 2.17 -2.13 15.46
CA TYR A 49 2.53 -0.84 16.03
C TYR A 49 3.34 -1.00 17.33
N GLN A 50 4.43 -0.24 17.43
CA GLN A 50 5.25 -0.14 18.62
C GLN A 50 5.72 1.30 18.80
N ARG A 51 5.49 1.88 19.99
CA ARG A 51 5.99 3.20 20.36
C ARG A 51 7.31 3.04 21.10
N GLU A 52 8.37 3.65 20.58
CA GLU A 52 9.70 3.65 21.22
C GLU A 52 10.26 5.07 21.28
N ARG A 53 10.56 5.56 22.49
CA ARG A 53 10.98 6.95 22.70
C ARG A 53 9.96 7.91 22.05
N ASP A 54 10.40 8.75 21.12
CA ASP A 54 9.57 9.66 20.32
C ASP A 54 9.15 9.08 18.96
N LEU A 55 9.53 7.85 18.62
CA LEU A 55 9.28 7.21 17.32
C LEU A 55 8.00 6.36 17.34
N ASN A 56 7.22 6.48 16.26
CA ASN A 56 6.13 5.57 15.94
C ASN A 56 6.65 4.51 14.96
N LEU A 57 6.85 3.30 15.45
CA LEU A 57 7.37 2.18 14.68
C LEU A 57 6.25 1.23 14.29
N TYR A 58 6.42 0.61 13.13
CA TYR A 58 5.60 -0.49 12.67
C TYR A 58 6.55 -1.62 12.29
N VAL A 59 6.45 -2.75 13.00
CA VAL A 59 7.41 -3.85 12.92
C VAL A 59 6.73 -5.05 12.30
N LYS A 60 7.29 -5.58 11.21
CA LYS A 60 6.86 -6.85 10.65
C LYS A 60 7.36 -7.98 11.54
N PRO A 61 6.47 -8.85 12.08
CA PRO A 61 6.89 -10.04 12.82
C PRO A 61 7.83 -10.90 11.97
N ALA A 62 8.90 -11.39 12.58
CA ALA A 62 9.85 -12.32 11.98
C ALA A 62 9.94 -13.56 12.88
N GLU A 63 10.00 -14.74 12.28
CA GLU A 63 10.15 -16.00 13.01
C GLU A 63 11.64 -16.27 13.29
N GLY A 64 11.97 -16.51 14.56
CA GLY A 64 13.32 -16.82 15.01
C GLY A 64 13.98 -15.70 15.81
N GLU A 65 14.62 -16.08 16.92
CA GLU A 65 15.37 -15.15 17.78
C GLU A 65 16.63 -14.66 17.03
N GLY A 66 16.88 -13.35 17.06
CA GLY A 66 18.03 -12.74 16.39
C GLY A 66 17.86 -12.45 14.89
N VAL A 67 16.69 -12.70 14.30
CA VAL A 67 16.40 -12.35 12.90
C VAL A 67 16.14 -10.85 12.78
N LEU A 68 16.78 -10.19 11.80
CA LEU A 68 16.54 -8.79 11.50
C LEU A 68 15.09 -8.58 11.02
N GLN A 69 14.42 -7.60 11.61
CA GLN A 69 13.01 -7.29 11.33
C GLN A 69 12.91 -6.18 10.30
N MET A 70 11.78 -6.13 9.58
CA MET A 70 11.43 -4.97 8.77
C MET A 70 10.70 -3.95 9.64
N ILE A 71 11.29 -2.77 9.80
CA ILE A 71 10.83 -1.73 10.72
C ILE A 71 10.55 -0.47 9.92
N LEU A 72 9.28 -0.08 9.81
CA LEU A 72 8.86 1.19 9.25
C LEU A 72 8.80 2.24 10.36
N ILE A 73 9.30 3.45 10.08
CA ILE A 73 9.03 4.62 10.91
C ILE A 73 7.92 5.45 10.26
N LEU A 74 6.87 5.77 11.02
CA LEU A 74 5.78 6.62 10.55
C LEU A 74 6.18 8.12 10.63
N ASP A 75 7.06 8.54 9.73
CA ASP A 75 7.46 9.93 9.50
C ASP A 75 7.19 10.37 8.04
N ASN A 76 7.63 11.57 7.63
CA ASN A 76 7.38 12.09 6.26
C ASN A 76 8.24 11.42 5.18
N LYS A 77 9.25 10.62 5.56
CA LYS A 77 10.09 9.86 4.63
C LYS A 77 9.70 8.40 4.57
N LEU A 78 8.89 7.91 5.51
CA LEU A 78 8.46 6.52 5.62
C LEU A 78 9.63 5.53 5.45
N PRO A 79 10.75 5.68 6.18
CA PRO A 79 11.88 4.79 5.99
C PRO A 79 11.55 3.39 6.52
N ILE A 80 11.86 2.37 5.71
CA ILE A 80 11.89 0.97 6.15
C ILE A 80 13.34 0.60 6.39
N PHE A 81 13.61 0.04 7.56
CA PHE A 81 14.90 -0.52 7.95
C PHE A 81 14.82 -2.04 8.06
N ARG A 82 15.94 -2.71 7.81
CA ARG A 82 16.15 -4.13 8.15
C ARG A 82 17.14 -4.21 9.29
N SER A 83 16.66 -4.17 10.52
CA SER A 83 17.50 -4.25 11.71
C SER A 83 16.71 -4.70 12.94
N THR A 84 17.27 -4.52 14.13
CA THR A 84 16.55 -4.65 15.39
C THR A 84 15.90 -3.31 15.77
N VAL A 85 14.80 -3.37 16.52
CA VAL A 85 14.15 -2.15 17.06
C VAL A 85 15.14 -1.29 17.84
N LYS A 86 16.00 -1.90 18.67
CA LYS A 86 17.03 -1.20 19.44
C LYS A 86 18.00 -0.41 18.55
N ASP A 87 18.52 -1.02 17.49
CA ASP A 87 19.45 -0.35 16.57
C ASP A 87 18.76 0.83 15.84
N VAL A 88 17.54 0.63 15.34
CA VAL A 88 16.76 1.71 14.70
C VAL A 88 16.51 2.86 15.66
N VAL A 89 16.11 2.57 16.89
CA VAL A 89 15.82 3.58 17.92
C VAL A 89 17.08 4.36 18.32
N THR A 90 18.22 3.68 18.52
CA THR A 90 19.49 4.35 18.83
C THR A 90 19.96 5.25 17.69
N ARG A 91 19.72 4.86 16.42
CA ARG A 91 20.12 5.69 15.27
C ARG A 91 19.19 6.88 15.02
N ARG A 92 17.90 6.73 15.27
CA ARG A 92 16.87 7.72 14.88
C ARG A 92 16.42 8.62 16.03
N SER A 93 16.61 8.19 17.26
CA SER A 93 16.29 8.92 18.49
C SER A 93 17.38 8.72 19.55
N PRO A 94 18.66 9.07 19.27
CA PRO A 94 19.76 8.81 20.20
C PRO A 94 19.60 9.57 21.52
N ARG A 95 19.91 8.91 22.63
CA ARG A 95 20.04 9.56 23.95
C ARG A 95 21.41 10.22 24.10
N THR A 96 21.50 11.21 24.97
CA THR A 96 22.75 11.97 25.20
C THR A 96 23.95 11.07 25.44
N LEU A 97 23.85 10.04 26.30
CA LEU A 97 24.95 9.12 26.59
C LEU A 97 25.35 8.24 25.38
N GLU A 98 24.41 7.89 24.51
CA GLU A 98 24.70 7.10 23.30
C GLU A 98 25.54 7.92 22.30
N MET A 99 25.43 9.24 22.33
CA MET A 99 26.17 10.17 21.46
C MET A 99 27.65 10.36 21.85
N TRP A 100 28.10 9.86 23.02
CA TRP A 100 29.51 9.95 23.43
C TRP A 100 30.40 8.92 22.74
N ASN A 101 29.80 7.89 22.12
CA ASN A 101 30.52 6.87 21.38
C ASN A 101 30.63 7.25 19.90
N VAL A 102 31.85 7.51 19.43
CA VAL A 102 32.14 7.90 18.03
C VAL A 102 31.62 6.88 17.01
N LYS A 103 31.65 5.58 17.33
CA LYS A 103 31.09 4.54 16.45
C LYS A 103 29.57 4.68 16.32
N THR A 104 28.88 4.92 17.43
CA THR A 104 27.42 5.14 17.45
C THR A 104 27.05 6.39 16.66
N VAL A 105 27.80 7.50 16.83
CA VAL A 105 27.60 8.73 16.06
C VAL A 105 27.75 8.48 14.55
N ARG A 106 28.76 7.70 14.15
CA ARG A 106 28.93 7.32 12.73
C ARG A 106 27.71 6.57 12.18
N ASN A 107 27.17 5.62 12.94
CA ASN A 107 26.00 4.82 12.55
C ASN A 107 24.69 5.62 12.55
N ILE A 108 24.59 6.67 13.37
CA ILE A 108 23.49 7.65 13.35
C ILE A 108 23.53 8.47 12.06
N LEU A 109 24.73 8.92 11.66
CA LEU A 109 24.93 9.75 10.47
C LEU A 109 24.79 8.95 9.16
N VAL A 110 25.19 7.68 9.17
CA VAL A 110 25.14 6.79 8.01
C VAL A 110 24.25 5.60 8.34
N ASP A 111 23.03 5.62 7.80
CA ASP A 111 22.03 4.57 7.99
C ASP A 111 21.75 3.74 6.72
N SER A 112 22.55 3.94 5.66
CA SER A 112 22.39 3.25 4.37
C SER A 112 22.64 1.75 4.44
N ASP A 113 23.35 1.28 5.46
CA ASP A 113 23.61 -0.14 5.73
C ASP A 113 22.37 -0.90 6.19
N ILE A 114 21.44 -0.20 6.86
CA ILE A 114 20.21 -0.82 7.39
C ILE A 114 18.94 -0.34 6.69
N LYS A 115 18.97 0.80 5.98
CA LYS A 115 17.81 1.38 5.31
C LYS A 115 17.54 0.67 3.98
N LEU A 116 16.35 0.10 3.85
CA LEU A 116 15.89 -0.59 2.65
C LEU A 116 15.23 0.35 1.65
N SER A 117 14.29 1.16 2.11
CA SER A 117 13.46 1.98 1.22
C SER A 117 12.92 3.21 1.94
N THR A 118 12.42 4.16 1.15
CA THR A 118 11.70 5.34 1.62
C THR A 118 10.53 5.67 0.70
N ARG A 119 9.55 6.42 1.21
CA ARG A 119 8.42 6.98 0.46
C ARG A 119 7.67 5.93 -0.36
N ALA A 120 7.46 6.16 -1.66
CA ALA A 120 6.65 5.30 -2.52
C ALA A 120 7.10 3.84 -2.47
N LYS A 121 8.41 3.59 -2.54
CA LYS A 121 8.98 2.23 -2.44
C LYS A 121 8.65 1.55 -1.10
N SER A 122 8.60 2.30 -0.01
CA SER A 122 8.16 1.76 1.28
C SER A 122 6.67 1.41 1.25
N VAL A 123 5.83 2.28 0.71
CA VAL A 123 4.39 2.02 0.58
C VAL A 123 4.12 0.80 -0.30
N GLU A 124 4.81 0.67 -1.44
CA GLU A 124 4.76 -0.51 -2.32
C GLU A 124 5.16 -1.80 -1.59
N THR A 125 6.19 -1.72 -0.75
CA THR A 125 6.64 -2.85 0.06
C THR A 125 5.57 -3.27 1.08
N ILE A 126 4.97 -2.31 1.79
CA ILE A 126 3.88 -2.58 2.74
C ILE A 126 2.65 -3.15 2.02
N LEU A 127 2.28 -2.56 0.88
CA LEU A 127 1.16 -3.02 0.05
C LEU A 127 1.36 -4.48 -0.37
N LYS A 128 2.56 -4.81 -0.88
CA LYS A 128 2.89 -6.17 -1.29
C LYS A 128 2.76 -7.16 -0.13
N ASP A 129 3.26 -6.78 1.04
CA ASP A 129 3.17 -7.61 2.24
C ASP A 129 1.74 -7.78 2.74
N ALA A 130 0.91 -6.74 2.67
CA ALA A 130 -0.50 -6.79 3.07
C ALA A 130 -1.33 -7.65 2.10
N VAL A 131 -1.16 -7.47 0.79
CA VAL A 131 -1.86 -8.25 -0.24
C VAL A 131 -1.48 -9.74 -0.16
N ALA A 132 -0.23 -10.06 0.18
CA ALA A 132 0.22 -11.44 0.33
C ALA A 132 -0.47 -12.21 1.47
N GLN A 133 -1.14 -11.53 2.40
CA GLN A 133 -1.93 -12.18 3.45
C GLN A 133 -3.36 -12.53 3.02
N LEU A 134 -3.83 -11.98 1.90
CA LEU A 134 -5.19 -12.20 1.42
C LEU A 134 -5.26 -13.52 0.64
N ASP A 135 -6.28 -14.32 0.94
CA ASP A 135 -6.62 -15.47 0.10
C ASP A 135 -7.46 -14.99 -1.09
N LEU A 136 -6.77 -14.81 -2.22
CA LEU A 136 -7.37 -14.39 -3.49
C LEU A 136 -7.65 -15.58 -4.42
N SER A 137 -7.55 -16.81 -3.91
CA SER A 137 -7.99 -17.97 -4.67
C SER A 137 -9.51 -17.94 -4.84
N TYR A 138 -9.99 -18.40 -5.99
CA TYR A 138 -11.41 -18.42 -6.31
C TYR A 138 -11.78 -19.66 -7.09
N THR A 139 -13.06 -20.02 -6.98
CA THR A 139 -13.71 -21.05 -7.78
C THR A 139 -14.61 -20.43 -8.83
N VAL A 140 -15.06 -21.23 -9.79
CA VAL A 140 -16.08 -20.80 -10.78
C VAL A 140 -17.35 -20.30 -10.08
N LYS A 141 -17.76 -20.97 -9.00
CA LYS A 141 -18.94 -20.60 -8.23
C LYS A 141 -18.81 -19.21 -7.60
N ASP A 142 -17.63 -18.85 -7.09
CA ASP A 142 -17.41 -17.52 -6.51
C ASP A 142 -17.63 -16.40 -7.54
N ILE A 143 -17.19 -16.63 -8.79
CA ILE A 143 -17.41 -15.71 -9.91
C ILE A 143 -18.88 -15.64 -10.32
N GLU A 144 -19.56 -16.79 -10.39
CA GLU A 144 -20.99 -16.86 -10.69
C GLU A 144 -21.84 -16.15 -9.63
N ASP A 145 -21.53 -16.34 -8.36
CA ASP A 145 -22.25 -15.74 -7.25
C ASP A 145 -22.05 -14.21 -7.25
N LEU A 146 -20.83 -13.74 -7.54
CA LEU A 146 -20.55 -12.31 -7.74
C LEU A 146 -21.34 -11.73 -8.93
N ALA A 147 -21.41 -12.45 -10.05
CA ALA A 147 -22.16 -12.03 -11.24
C ALA A 147 -23.67 -11.98 -10.97
N LYS A 148 -24.23 -12.99 -10.31
CA LYS A 148 -25.65 -13.05 -9.91
C LYS A 148 -26.01 -11.87 -9.02
N GLU A 149 -25.16 -11.55 -8.04
CA GLU A 149 -25.36 -10.38 -7.19
C GLU A 149 -25.37 -9.08 -8.00
N GLY A 150 -24.41 -8.89 -8.91
CA GLY A 150 -24.37 -7.73 -9.81
C GLY A 150 -25.61 -7.60 -10.68
N MET A 151 -26.10 -8.70 -11.25
CA MET A 151 -27.34 -8.73 -12.03
C MET A 151 -28.56 -8.35 -11.19
N ALA A 152 -28.62 -8.79 -9.92
CA ALA A 152 -29.70 -8.42 -9.01
C ALA A 152 -29.69 -6.91 -8.70
N TRP A 153 -28.52 -6.32 -8.43
CA TRP A 153 -28.38 -4.87 -8.23
C TRP A 153 -28.76 -4.07 -9.48
N LEU A 154 -28.37 -4.57 -10.65
CA LEU A 154 -28.73 -3.94 -11.93
C LEU A 154 -30.25 -3.97 -12.16
N ALA A 155 -30.90 -5.12 -11.93
CA ALA A 155 -32.35 -5.23 -12.03
C ALA A 155 -33.08 -4.32 -11.03
N GLY A 156 -32.50 -4.13 -9.84
CA GLY A 156 -32.98 -3.20 -8.81
C GLY A 156 -32.68 -1.72 -9.08
N SER A 157 -32.00 -1.38 -10.18
CA SER A 157 -31.57 -0.01 -10.50
C SER A 157 -30.67 0.65 -9.43
N ASP A 158 -29.91 -0.16 -8.68
CA ASP A 158 -28.96 0.34 -7.67
C ASP A 158 -27.59 0.60 -8.30
N ALA A 159 -27.44 1.79 -8.88
CA ALA A 159 -26.21 2.21 -9.54
C ALA A 159 -24.97 2.15 -8.62
N SER A 160 -25.14 2.39 -7.31
CA SER A 160 -24.03 2.39 -6.35
C SER A 160 -23.46 0.99 -6.17
N ASN A 161 -24.33 0.00 -5.93
CA ASN A 161 -23.91 -1.39 -5.75
C ASN A 161 -23.49 -2.05 -7.08
N VAL A 162 -24.08 -1.67 -8.21
CA VAL A 162 -23.56 -2.06 -9.54
C VAL A 162 -22.12 -1.59 -9.73
N GLY A 163 -21.83 -0.32 -9.39
CA GLY A 163 -20.48 0.22 -9.47
C GLY A 163 -19.46 -0.55 -8.63
N LYS A 164 -19.85 -1.00 -7.42
CA LYS A 164 -18.98 -1.83 -6.55
C LYS A 164 -18.69 -3.19 -7.18
N ILE A 165 -19.69 -3.86 -7.74
CA ILE A 165 -19.50 -5.16 -8.40
C ILE A 165 -18.63 -5.02 -9.65
N LEU A 166 -18.83 -3.96 -10.45
CA LEU A 166 -17.96 -3.67 -11.59
C LEU A 166 -16.50 -3.43 -11.18
N ALA A 167 -16.27 -2.74 -10.07
CA ALA A 167 -14.92 -2.55 -9.52
C ALA A 167 -14.26 -3.88 -9.15
N LEU A 168 -15.02 -4.84 -8.62
CA LEU A 168 -14.52 -6.18 -8.28
C LEU A 168 -14.14 -6.97 -9.54
N PHE A 169 -14.98 -6.95 -10.58
CA PHE A 169 -14.63 -7.57 -11.86
C PHE A 169 -13.42 -6.91 -12.52
N ALA A 170 -13.33 -5.58 -12.47
CA ALA A 170 -12.17 -4.85 -12.97
C ALA A 170 -10.89 -5.29 -12.24
N ALA A 171 -10.92 -5.39 -10.91
CA ALA A 171 -9.79 -5.86 -10.13
C ALA A 171 -9.36 -7.30 -10.49
N LEU A 172 -10.31 -8.17 -10.81
CA LEU A 172 -10.03 -9.54 -11.26
C LEU A 172 -9.39 -9.61 -12.64
N LEU A 173 -9.83 -8.74 -13.54
CA LEU A 173 -9.35 -8.68 -14.92
C LEU A 173 -8.08 -7.83 -15.06
N GLY A 174 -7.63 -7.17 -13.98
CA GLY A 174 -6.52 -6.21 -14.02
C GLY A 174 -6.87 -4.94 -14.80
N TYR A 175 -8.15 -4.58 -14.86
CA TYR A 175 -8.62 -3.38 -15.53
C TYR A 175 -8.50 -2.16 -14.63
N GLU A 176 -8.14 -1.04 -15.24
CA GLU A 176 -7.94 0.24 -14.58
C GLU A 176 -9.03 1.23 -15.00
N LYS A 177 -9.13 2.33 -14.24
CA LYS A 177 -9.98 3.46 -14.63
C LYS A 177 -9.34 4.22 -15.81
N PRO A 178 -10.15 4.83 -16.68
CA PRO A 178 -9.62 5.67 -17.75
C PRO A 178 -8.83 6.84 -17.17
N GLN A 179 -7.79 7.25 -17.89
CA GLN A 179 -7.13 8.52 -17.62
C GLN A 179 -8.11 9.68 -17.78
N LYS A 180 -7.86 10.79 -17.07
CA LYS A 180 -8.77 11.96 -17.06
C LYS A 180 -9.02 12.52 -18.46
N ASP A 181 -8.05 12.36 -19.37
CA ASP A 181 -8.08 12.94 -20.71
C ASP A 181 -9.09 12.25 -21.64
N PHE A 182 -9.61 11.07 -21.26
CA PHE A 182 -10.68 10.39 -22.00
C PHE A 182 -12.07 11.02 -21.80
N GLY A 183 -12.25 11.96 -20.87
CA GLY A 183 -13.52 12.67 -20.67
C GLY A 183 -14.67 11.82 -20.11
N LEU A 184 -14.40 10.60 -19.65
CA LEU A 184 -15.40 9.64 -19.13
C LEU A 184 -15.81 9.91 -17.67
N ASN A 185 -15.70 11.15 -17.20
CA ASN A 185 -15.86 11.53 -15.79
C ASN A 185 -17.26 11.26 -15.22
N ASN A 186 -18.28 11.20 -16.09
CA ASN A 186 -19.68 10.98 -15.71
C ASN A 186 -20.12 9.51 -15.85
N THR A 187 -19.19 8.61 -16.15
CA THR A 187 -19.45 7.17 -16.38
C THR A 187 -18.48 6.33 -15.59
N ILE A 188 -18.96 5.22 -15.03
CA ILE A 188 -18.08 4.21 -14.42
C ILE A 188 -17.59 3.30 -15.54
N SER A 189 -16.33 3.45 -15.92
CA SER A 189 -15.69 2.67 -16.98
C SER A 189 -14.39 2.04 -16.48
N TYR A 190 -14.12 0.81 -16.93
CA TYR A 190 -12.90 0.05 -16.64
C TYR A 190 -12.39 -0.59 -17.93
N GLY A 191 -11.08 -0.65 -18.09
CA GLY A 191 -10.45 -1.24 -19.27
C GLY A 191 -8.93 -1.28 -19.14
N VAL A 192 -8.26 -1.57 -20.24
CA VAL A 192 -6.80 -1.58 -20.32
C VAL A 192 -6.34 -0.39 -21.16
N SER A 193 -5.33 0.33 -20.65
CA SER A 193 -4.66 1.39 -21.40
C SER A 193 -3.47 0.80 -22.14
N THR A 194 -3.44 0.93 -23.46
CA THR A 194 -2.33 0.46 -24.31
C THR A 194 -1.81 1.56 -25.22
N PRO A 195 -0.50 1.55 -25.57
CA PRO A 195 0.03 2.46 -26.57
C PRO A 195 -0.56 2.14 -27.94
N GLY A 196 -1.13 3.15 -28.57
CA GLY A 196 -1.63 3.14 -29.95
C GLY A 196 -0.55 3.51 -30.96
N LYS A 197 -0.98 3.82 -32.19
CA LYS A 197 -0.09 4.39 -33.22
C LYS A 197 0.17 5.87 -32.92
N ASN A 198 1.39 6.35 -33.17
CA ASN A 198 1.79 7.75 -32.98
C ASN A 198 1.65 8.30 -31.55
N ASP A 199 2.04 7.53 -30.53
CA ASP A 199 1.98 7.95 -29.11
C ASP A 199 0.57 8.19 -28.54
N ASP A 200 -0.50 7.88 -29.29
CA ASP A 200 -1.87 7.93 -28.78
C ASP A 200 -2.11 6.83 -27.73
N LEU A 201 -2.84 7.12 -26.67
CA LEU A 201 -3.28 6.12 -25.69
C LEU A 201 -4.65 5.56 -26.09
N ILE A 202 -4.75 4.24 -26.19
CA ILE A 202 -6.01 3.53 -26.46
C ILE A 202 -6.51 2.94 -25.15
N PHE A 203 -7.78 3.19 -24.83
CA PHE A 203 -8.47 2.64 -23.66
C PHE A 203 -9.70 1.84 -24.09
N GLY A 204 -9.77 0.57 -23.68
CA GLY A 204 -10.89 -0.30 -24.01
C GLY A 204 -10.76 -1.68 -23.36
N PRO A 205 -11.75 -2.56 -23.52
CA PRO A 205 -11.59 -3.97 -23.22
C PRO A 205 -10.49 -4.56 -24.13
N LEU A 206 -9.68 -5.48 -23.60
CA LEU A 206 -8.72 -6.27 -24.40
C LEU A 206 -9.44 -7.16 -25.41
#